data_AF-A0A4V3IVN9-F1
#
_entry.id   AF-A0A4V3IVN9-F1
#
_cell.length_a   1.000
_cell.length_b   1.000
_cell.length_c   1.000
_cell.angle_alpha   90.00
_cell.angle_beta   90.00
_cell.angle_gamma   90.00
#
_symmetry.space_group_name_H-M   'P 1'
#
loop_
_entity.id
_entity.type
_entity.pdbx_description
1 polymer ?
#
loop_
_entity_poly.entity_id
_entity_poly.type
_entity_poly.pdbx_seq_one_letter_code
_entity_poly.pdbx_strand_id
1 'polypeptide(L)'
;MSTSSRPPRLPGRHPVRRRALAAIAMLAVPLALAAGNVAFGAGHVSAATVSVAEARYLGEVDGFEQRRLRAVGLLAVAESVLASAELTLNASAGKVLAPAARTTLAEGIRAEQYQLDLVREELKKGYRLVDPAAPVTSRFSARLGFYDAASVLRGHRFAEAADLSTVRAHLAGPVQAVKDAVLAWQTEQKRLAAVKAAKAAAAARAAEAARAAAARAPARAWQAPAAAGQPRAGTARFNKYVWTAGWQAQIDACNGAVDLTGRYGVRVIGEHWSCGGSRFPSSGLITLSGVLSGTYRVGGVAAVLNANTQGTGNIPRGYDLLYQTCINGSNTTMSFTVLTRVG
;
A
#
# COMPACT_ATOMS: atom_id res chain seq x y z
N MET A 1 -7.77 -45.97 -4.23
CA MET A 1 -8.12 -45.04 -5.33
C MET A 1 -7.41 -43.72 -5.08
N SER A 2 -6.32 -43.48 -5.81
CA SER A 2 -5.46 -42.31 -5.65
C SER A 2 -6.02 -41.11 -6.41
N THR A 3 -6.35 -40.03 -5.72
CA THR A 3 -6.61 -38.73 -6.34
C THR A 3 -5.57 -37.73 -5.84
N SER A 4 -4.65 -37.41 -6.75
CA SER A 4 -3.60 -36.41 -6.63
C SER A 4 -4.18 -35.00 -6.71
N SER A 5 -4.11 -34.25 -5.61
CA SER A 5 -4.57 -32.86 -5.52
C SER A 5 -3.40 -31.92 -5.76
N ARG A 6 -3.31 -31.35 -6.97
CA ARG A 6 -2.38 -30.24 -7.27
C ARG A 6 -2.71 -29.02 -6.41
N PRO A 7 -1.71 -28.31 -5.85
CA PRO A 7 -1.95 -27.04 -5.16
C PRO A 7 -2.23 -25.89 -6.16
N PRO A 8 -2.95 -24.84 -5.71
CA PRO A 8 -3.30 -23.71 -6.55
C PRO A 8 -2.07 -22.85 -6.87
N ARG A 9 -1.92 -22.48 -8.15
CA ARG A 9 -0.91 -21.52 -8.62
C ARG A 9 -1.27 -20.13 -8.09
N LEU A 10 -0.36 -19.56 -7.30
CA LEU A 10 -0.40 -18.14 -6.92
C LEU A 10 -0.22 -17.26 -8.16
N PRO A 11 -0.90 -16.09 -8.25
CA PRO A 11 -0.66 -15.13 -9.31
C PRO A 11 0.78 -14.62 -9.21
N GLY A 12 1.48 -14.70 -10.34
CA GLY A 12 2.89 -14.38 -10.47
C GLY A 12 3.18 -12.95 -10.01
N ARG A 13 4.06 -12.84 -9.01
CA ARG A 13 4.76 -11.60 -8.73
C ARG A 13 5.54 -11.22 -9.98
N HIS A 14 5.17 -10.10 -10.61
CA HIS A 14 5.97 -9.51 -11.68
C HIS A 14 7.38 -9.25 -11.13
N PRO A 15 8.44 -9.76 -11.79
CA PRO A 15 9.78 -9.41 -11.41
C PRO A 15 9.94 -7.91 -11.67
N VAL A 16 10.29 -7.18 -10.62
CA VAL A 16 10.87 -5.84 -10.71
C VAL A 16 12.04 -5.96 -11.68
N ARG A 17 11.81 -5.54 -12.92
CA ARG A 17 12.82 -5.51 -13.96
C ARG A 17 13.87 -4.50 -13.53
N ARG A 18 14.91 -4.98 -12.85
CA ARG A 18 16.24 -4.37 -12.85
C ARG A 18 16.66 -4.29 -14.31
N ARG A 19 16.34 -3.19 -14.97
CA ARG A 19 16.92 -2.89 -16.28
C ARG A 19 18.33 -2.41 -16.05
N ALA A 20 19.22 -3.23 -16.58
CA ALA A 20 20.64 -3.03 -16.70
C ALA A 20 20.97 -1.58 -17.08
N LEU A 21 21.95 -1.03 -16.37
CA LEU A 21 22.85 -0.01 -16.91
C LEU A 21 23.49 -0.60 -18.17
N ALA A 22 22.90 -0.32 -19.32
CA ALA A 22 23.49 -0.64 -20.61
C ALA A 22 24.48 0.47 -20.97
N ALA A 23 25.68 0.03 -21.32
CA ALA A 23 26.86 0.84 -21.60
C ALA A 23 26.58 1.97 -22.59
N ILE A 24 27.08 3.16 -22.25
CA ILE A 24 27.28 4.26 -23.20
C ILE A 24 28.46 3.84 -24.08
N ALA A 25 28.17 3.29 -25.26
CA ALA A 25 29.17 3.07 -26.28
C ALA A 25 29.55 4.43 -26.90
N MET A 26 30.67 5.00 -26.47
CA MET A 26 31.32 6.10 -27.18
C MET A 26 31.90 5.57 -28.49
N LEU A 27 31.18 5.79 -29.59
CA LEU A 27 31.69 5.60 -30.94
C LEU A 27 32.39 6.89 -31.38
N ALA A 28 33.71 6.95 -31.13
CA ALA A 28 34.59 7.88 -31.82
C ALA A 28 34.79 7.34 -33.24
N VAL A 29 34.31 8.07 -34.25
CA VAL A 29 34.57 7.76 -35.66
C VAL A 29 35.67 8.69 -36.16
N PRO A 30 36.87 8.18 -36.51
CA PRO A 30 37.86 8.98 -37.21
C PRO A 30 37.49 9.03 -38.70
N LEU A 31 37.19 10.23 -39.21
CA LEU A 31 36.97 10.45 -40.64
C LEU A 31 38.31 10.42 -41.36
N ALA A 32 38.51 9.43 -42.22
CA ALA A 32 39.72 9.27 -43.04
C ALA A 32 39.73 10.30 -44.17
N LEU A 33 40.64 11.28 -44.08
CA LEU A 33 41.02 12.17 -45.18
C LEU A 33 42.06 11.45 -46.05
N ALA A 34 41.65 10.98 -47.24
CA ALA A 34 42.55 10.47 -48.26
C ALA A 34 42.24 11.09 -49.64
N ALA A 35 43.11 12.04 -50.01
CA ALA A 35 43.66 12.35 -51.33
C ALA A 35 42.76 12.51 -52.57
N GLY A 36 42.93 13.66 -53.22
CA GLY A 36 42.56 13.92 -54.62
C GLY A 36 43.05 15.28 -55.11
N ASN A 37 44.37 15.44 -55.31
CA ASN A 37 44.98 16.63 -55.91
C ASN A 37 44.93 16.54 -57.45
N VAL A 38 44.07 17.30 -58.13
CA VAL A 38 44.39 17.90 -59.45
C VAL A 38 43.47 19.09 -59.80
N ALA A 39 44.04 20.12 -60.44
CA ALA A 39 43.45 21.31 -61.09
C ALA A 39 43.35 22.63 -60.28
N PHE A 40 44.46 23.37 -60.28
CA PHE A 40 44.62 24.74 -59.78
C PHE A 40 44.16 25.77 -60.82
N GLY A 41 43.36 26.78 -60.40
CA GLY A 41 43.09 27.98 -61.19
C GLY A 41 41.82 28.74 -60.80
N ALA A 42 40.68 28.04 -60.72
CA ALA A 42 39.40 28.61 -60.26
C ALA A 42 38.77 27.83 -59.07
N GLY A 43 39.43 26.76 -58.61
CA GLY A 43 38.93 25.85 -57.57
C GLY A 43 39.28 26.22 -56.12
N HIS A 44 40.27 27.10 -55.86
CA HIS A 44 40.74 27.36 -54.48
C HIS A 44 39.78 28.20 -53.64
N VAL A 45 39.03 29.12 -54.25
CA VAL A 45 37.97 29.85 -53.56
C VAL A 45 36.86 28.89 -53.12
N SER A 46 36.60 27.82 -53.90
CA SER A 46 35.62 26.79 -53.53
C SER A 46 36.11 25.86 -52.40
N ALA A 47 37.39 25.51 -52.38
CA ALA A 47 37.93 24.63 -51.34
C ALA A 47 38.00 25.32 -49.97
N ALA A 48 38.42 26.59 -49.93
CA ALA A 48 38.49 27.37 -48.69
C ALA A 48 37.11 27.75 -48.13
N THR A 49 36.12 28.03 -48.99
CA THR A 49 34.74 28.31 -48.54
C THR A 49 34.04 27.04 -48.03
N VAL A 50 34.30 25.89 -48.65
CA VAL A 50 33.81 24.59 -48.17
C VAL A 50 34.42 24.23 -46.81
N SER A 51 35.72 24.42 -46.60
CA SER A 51 36.36 24.10 -45.32
C SER A 51 35.85 24.96 -44.16
N VAL A 52 35.58 26.26 -44.41
CA VAL A 52 34.96 27.15 -43.40
C VAL A 52 33.52 26.73 -43.08
N ALA A 53 32.72 26.37 -44.10
CA ALA A 53 31.34 25.93 -43.90
C ALA A 53 31.27 24.58 -43.15
N GLU A 54 32.17 23.65 -43.47
CA GLU A 54 32.34 22.37 -42.78
C GLU A 54 32.76 22.57 -41.33
N ALA A 55 33.80 23.38 -41.06
CA ALA A 55 34.23 23.68 -39.69
C ALA A 55 33.11 24.31 -38.85
N ARG A 56 32.31 25.20 -39.45
CA ARG A 56 31.13 25.79 -38.80
C ARG A 56 30.05 24.74 -38.51
N TYR A 57 29.77 23.85 -39.45
CA TYR A 57 28.82 22.76 -39.25
C TYR A 57 29.27 21.83 -38.11
N LEU A 58 30.53 21.39 -38.11
CA LEU A 58 31.09 20.55 -37.05
C LEU A 58 31.00 21.22 -35.67
N GLY A 59 31.29 22.52 -35.58
CA GLY A 59 31.09 23.27 -34.34
C GLY A 59 29.62 23.30 -33.87
N GLU A 60 28.65 23.36 -34.78
CA GLU A 60 27.23 23.28 -34.43
C GLU A 60 26.79 21.85 -34.07
N VAL A 61 27.41 20.82 -34.66
CA VAL A 61 27.21 19.42 -34.25
C VAL A 61 27.67 19.23 -32.81
N ASP A 62 28.90 19.63 -32.48
CA ASP A 62 29.43 19.55 -31.11
C ASP A 62 28.53 20.30 -30.12
N GLY A 63 28.13 21.53 -30.47
CA GLY A 63 27.21 22.32 -29.65
C GLY A 63 25.85 21.66 -29.48
N PHE A 64 25.31 21.05 -30.54
CA PHE A 64 24.06 20.30 -30.49
C PHE A 64 24.17 19.06 -29.60
N GLU A 65 25.26 18.30 -29.70
CA GLU A 65 25.49 17.12 -28.87
C GLU A 65 25.60 17.47 -27.39
N GLN A 66 26.31 18.55 -27.06
CA GLN A 66 26.38 19.05 -25.69
C GLN A 66 25.00 19.46 -25.14
N ARG A 67 24.20 20.19 -25.94
CA ARG A 67 22.82 20.54 -25.55
C ARG A 67 21.95 19.31 -25.34
N ARG A 68 22.05 18.31 -26.23
CA ARG A 68 21.35 17.02 -26.11
C ARG A 68 21.75 16.27 -24.85
N LEU A 69 23.05 16.16 -24.56
CA LEU A 69 23.55 15.50 -23.35
C LEU A 69 23.05 16.19 -22.09
N ARG A 70 23.03 17.53 -22.07
CA ARG A 70 22.44 18.31 -20.96
C ARG A 70 20.95 18.01 -20.80
N ALA A 71 20.18 17.99 -21.90
CA ALA A 71 18.75 17.66 -21.87
C ALA A 71 18.48 16.24 -21.34
N VAL A 72 19.27 15.24 -21.76
CA VAL A 72 19.20 13.86 -21.23
C VAL A 72 19.51 13.82 -19.73
N GLY A 73 20.53 14.57 -19.28
CA GLY A 73 20.85 14.67 -17.85
C GLY A 73 19.72 15.28 -17.03
N LEU A 74 19.09 16.35 -17.52
CA LEU A 74 17.93 16.97 -16.87
C LEU A 74 16.73 16.03 -16.81
N LEU A 75 16.45 15.30 -17.91
CA LEU A 75 15.41 14.27 -17.96
C LEU A 75 15.63 13.19 -16.89
N ALA A 76 16.84 12.64 -16.79
CA ALA A 76 17.16 11.61 -15.80
C ALA A 76 16.99 12.12 -14.35
N VAL A 77 17.38 13.37 -14.07
CA VAL A 77 17.18 13.98 -12.75
C VAL A 77 15.69 14.15 -12.45
N ALA A 78 14.89 14.65 -13.40
CA ALA A 78 13.45 14.83 -13.23
C ALA A 78 12.72 13.49 -13.02
N GLU A 79 13.08 12.45 -13.76
CA GLU A 79 12.56 11.08 -13.58
C GLU A 79 12.84 10.57 -12.15
N SER A 80 14.05 10.79 -11.63
CA SER A 80 14.39 10.42 -10.25
C SER A 80 13.57 11.18 -9.20
N VAL A 81 13.28 12.46 -9.43
CA VAL A 81 12.43 13.26 -8.53
C VAL A 81 10.99 12.73 -8.54
N LEU A 82 10.44 12.47 -9.73
CA LEU A 82 9.11 11.89 -9.90
C LEU A 82 8.97 10.54 -9.20
N ALA A 83 9.94 9.64 -9.39
CA ALA A 83 9.95 8.34 -8.72
C ALA A 83 9.96 8.47 -7.17
N SER A 84 10.68 9.46 -6.63
CA SER A 84 10.69 9.73 -5.19
C SER A 84 9.35 10.28 -4.68
N ALA A 85 8.72 11.16 -5.46
CA ALA A 85 7.39 11.69 -5.17
C ALA A 85 6.31 10.57 -5.19
N GLU A 86 6.35 9.68 -6.20
CA GLU A 86 5.48 8.51 -6.30
C GLU A 86 5.66 7.56 -5.11
N LEU A 87 6.89 7.32 -4.66
CA LEU A 87 7.15 6.51 -3.47
C LEU A 87 6.50 7.13 -2.22
N THR A 88 6.59 8.45 -2.06
CA THR A 88 5.95 9.18 -0.95
C THR A 88 4.43 9.07 -1.02
N LEU A 89 3.85 9.23 -2.21
CA LEU A 89 2.42 9.06 -2.43
C LEU A 89 1.95 7.63 -2.13
N ASN A 90 2.71 6.61 -2.53
CA ASN A 90 2.36 5.22 -2.26
C ASN A 90 2.48 4.86 -0.77
N ALA A 91 3.56 5.29 -0.11
CA ALA A 91 3.82 4.98 1.30
C ALA A 91 2.80 5.58 2.28
N SER A 92 2.13 6.67 1.88
CA SER A 92 1.10 7.36 2.67
C SER A 92 -0.31 6.77 2.53
N ALA A 93 -0.49 5.68 1.77
CA ALA A 93 -1.82 5.11 1.53
C ALA A 93 -2.46 4.63 2.83
N GLY A 94 -3.67 5.12 3.12
CA GLY A 94 -4.39 4.83 4.38
C GLY A 94 -3.76 5.45 5.64
N LYS A 95 -2.76 6.31 5.49
CA LYS A 95 -2.01 6.92 6.61
C LYS A 95 -2.15 8.45 6.63
N VAL A 96 -3.30 8.97 6.23
CA VAL A 96 -3.61 10.40 6.29
C VAL A 96 -5.04 10.57 6.84
N LEU A 97 -5.30 11.68 7.52
CA LEU A 97 -6.63 11.98 8.06
C LEU A 97 -7.61 12.47 6.97
N ALA A 98 -7.08 13.19 5.98
CA ALA A 98 -7.84 13.72 4.84
C ALA A 98 -7.07 13.46 3.52
N PRO A 99 -7.77 13.25 2.40
CA PRO A 99 -7.12 12.88 1.13
C PRO A 99 -6.47 14.06 0.40
N ALA A 100 -6.78 15.32 0.75
CA ALA A 100 -6.41 16.51 -0.03
C ALA A 100 -4.91 16.59 -0.39
N ALA A 101 -4.02 16.42 0.59
CA ALA A 101 -2.56 16.48 0.35
C ALA A 101 -2.09 15.40 -0.65
N ARG A 102 -2.67 14.19 -0.58
CA ARG A 102 -2.37 13.12 -1.54
C ARG A 102 -2.88 13.46 -2.93
N THR A 103 -4.08 14.05 -3.04
CA THR A 103 -4.66 14.48 -4.31
C THR A 103 -3.78 15.52 -4.99
N THR A 104 -3.35 16.55 -4.25
CA THR A 104 -2.44 17.58 -4.76
C THR A 104 -1.11 17.00 -5.23
N LEU A 105 -0.49 16.08 -4.46
CA LEU A 105 0.74 15.42 -4.89
C LEU A 105 0.52 14.58 -6.16
N ALA A 106 -0.59 13.85 -6.26
CA ALA A 106 -0.91 13.04 -7.43
C ALA A 106 -1.14 13.90 -8.69
N GLU A 107 -1.79 15.06 -8.54
CA GLU A 107 -1.96 16.04 -9.63
C GLU A 107 -0.62 16.63 -10.07
N GLY A 108 0.23 17.02 -9.13
CA GLY A 108 1.59 17.49 -9.44
C GLY A 108 2.41 16.43 -10.19
N ILE A 109 2.38 15.17 -9.75
CA ILE A 109 3.06 14.06 -10.44
C ILE A 109 2.56 13.92 -11.89
N ARG A 110 1.24 13.96 -12.13
CA ARG A 110 0.68 13.87 -13.50
C ARG A 110 1.09 15.04 -14.38
N ALA A 111 1.10 16.26 -13.84
CA ALA A 111 1.52 17.45 -14.58
C ALA A 111 2.98 17.35 -15.01
N GLU A 112 3.87 16.93 -14.12
CA GLU A 112 5.30 16.79 -14.43
C GLU A 112 5.56 15.59 -15.36
N GLN A 113 4.84 14.48 -15.23
CA GLN A 113 4.92 13.35 -16.17
C GLN A 113 4.64 13.80 -17.62
N TYR A 114 3.65 14.66 -17.82
CA TYR A 114 3.34 15.24 -19.13
C TYR A 114 4.51 16.07 -19.69
N GLN A 115 5.18 16.87 -18.85
CA GLN A 115 6.36 17.65 -19.27
C GLN A 115 7.51 16.73 -19.71
N LEU A 116 7.75 15.62 -18.99
CA LEU A 116 8.75 14.63 -19.38
C LEU A 116 8.44 14.00 -20.75
N ASP A 117 7.17 13.74 -21.07
CA ASP A 117 6.78 13.20 -22.37
C ASP A 117 7.03 14.19 -23.52
N LEU A 118 6.78 15.50 -23.30
CA LEU A 118 7.13 16.53 -24.27
C LEU A 118 8.64 16.56 -24.54
N VAL A 119 9.47 16.49 -23.49
CA VAL A 119 10.93 16.46 -23.61
C VAL A 119 11.41 15.20 -24.33
N ARG A 120 10.81 14.04 -24.07
CA ARG A 120 11.14 12.79 -24.78
C ARG A 120 10.85 12.90 -26.28
N GLU A 121 9.72 13.48 -26.67
CA GLU A 121 9.42 13.71 -28.08
C GLU A 121 10.32 14.78 -28.72
N GLU A 122 10.72 15.81 -27.98
CA GLU A 122 11.73 16.78 -28.44
C GLU A 122 13.10 16.12 -28.67
N LEU A 123 13.58 15.33 -27.71
CA LEU A 123 14.82 14.55 -27.83
C LEU A 123 14.79 13.61 -29.04
N LYS A 124 13.68 12.91 -29.24
CA LYS A 124 13.47 12.02 -30.40
C LYS A 124 13.50 12.76 -31.73
N LYS A 125 12.93 13.97 -31.80
CA LYS A 125 13.07 14.85 -32.98
C LYS A 125 14.54 15.23 -33.18
N GLY A 126 15.24 15.59 -32.11
CA GLY A 126 16.68 15.87 -32.13
C GLY A 126 17.53 14.71 -32.67
N TYR A 127 17.27 13.47 -32.23
CA TYR A 127 17.97 12.29 -32.73
C TYR A 127 17.82 12.09 -34.24
N ARG A 128 16.64 12.42 -34.81
CA ARG A 128 16.39 12.32 -36.25
C ARG A 128 17.14 13.37 -37.08
N LEU A 129 17.60 14.46 -36.47
CA LEU A 129 18.36 15.51 -37.17
C LEU A 129 19.81 15.10 -37.45
N VAL A 130 20.39 14.26 -36.59
CA VAL A 130 21.81 13.83 -36.67
C VAL A 130 21.90 12.33 -36.93
N ASP A 131 20.82 11.70 -37.43
CA ASP A 131 20.81 10.27 -37.73
C ASP A 131 21.76 9.97 -38.91
N PRO A 132 22.89 9.28 -38.67
CA PRO A 132 23.87 8.99 -39.71
C PRO A 132 23.36 7.94 -40.71
N ALA A 133 22.30 7.21 -40.39
CA ALA A 133 21.68 6.24 -41.30
C ALA A 133 20.69 6.88 -42.28
N ALA A 134 20.36 8.16 -42.10
CA ALA A 134 19.53 8.88 -43.07
C ALA A 134 20.31 9.07 -44.38
N PRO A 135 19.76 8.70 -45.55
CA PRO A 135 20.47 8.82 -46.83
C PRO A 135 20.88 10.28 -47.08
N VAL A 136 22.20 10.50 -47.08
CA VAL A 136 22.91 11.79 -47.20
C VAL A 136 22.43 12.60 -48.42
N THR A 137 21.97 11.90 -49.46
CA THR A 137 21.51 12.47 -50.72
C THR A 137 20.22 13.31 -50.63
N SER A 138 19.46 13.24 -49.52
CA SER A 138 18.16 13.93 -49.38
C SER A 138 18.16 15.19 -48.49
N ARG A 139 19.17 15.39 -47.64
CA ARG A 139 19.20 16.54 -46.70
C ARG A 139 20.38 17.50 -46.90
N PHE A 140 21.48 17.01 -47.47
CA PHE A 140 22.71 17.79 -47.64
C PHE A 140 23.31 17.51 -49.01
N SER A 141 22.65 18.00 -50.06
CA SER A 141 23.22 18.01 -51.41
C SER A 141 24.44 18.95 -51.45
N ALA A 142 25.60 18.36 -51.14
CA ALA A 142 27.00 18.59 -51.52
C ALA A 142 27.63 20.00 -51.60
N ARG A 143 26.93 21.13 -51.52
CA ARG A 143 27.60 22.46 -51.51
C ARG A 143 26.80 23.59 -50.86
N LEU A 144 25.49 23.45 -50.77
CA LEU A 144 24.61 24.39 -50.06
C LEU A 144 24.16 23.88 -48.67
N GLY A 145 24.51 22.64 -48.32
CA GLY A 145 23.95 21.96 -47.13
C GLY A 145 24.53 22.40 -45.78
N PHE A 146 25.80 22.80 -45.68
CA PHE A 146 26.44 22.99 -44.36
C PHE A 146 25.92 24.20 -43.57
N TYR A 147 25.65 25.33 -44.23
CA TYR A 147 25.10 26.52 -43.54
C TYR A 147 23.64 26.28 -43.09
N ASP A 148 22.83 25.64 -43.93
CA ASP A 148 21.45 25.29 -43.59
C ASP A 148 21.42 24.25 -42.47
N ALA A 149 22.27 23.21 -42.54
CA ALA A 149 22.46 22.23 -41.48
C ALA A 149 22.83 22.89 -40.14
N ALA A 150 23.86 23.74 -40.19
CA ALA A 150 24.35 24.49 -39.04
C ALA A 150 23.22 25.35 -38.44
N SER A 151 22.41 26.00 -39.28
CA SER A 151 21.25 26.79 -38.84
C SER A 151 20.17 25.93 -38.18
N VAL A 152 19.85 24.76 -38.74
CA VAL A 152 18.88 23.81 -38.16
C VAL A 152 19.38 23.30 -36.79
N LEU A 153 20.63 22.89 -36.68
CA LEU A 153 21.24 22.42 -35.42
C LEU A 153 21.27 23.52 -34.36
N ARG A 154 21.64 24.74 -34.75
CA ARG A 154 21.65 25.92 -33.89
C ARG A 154 20.25 26.29 -33.38
N GLY A 155 19.24 26.16 -34.25
CA GLY A 155 17.85 26.43 -33.93
C GLY A 155 17.27 25.44 -32.91
N HIS A 156 17.79 24.22 -32.85
CA HIS A 156 17.33 23.20 -31.92
C HIS A 156 17.99 23.36 -30.53
N ARG A 157 17.23 23.91 -29.58
CA ARG A 157 17.73 24.30 -28.25
C ARG A 157 17.32 23.40 -27.08
N PHE A 158 16.44 22.41 -27.31
CA PHE A 158 15.84 21.61 -26.26
C PHE A 158 15.15 22.46 -25.19
N ALA A 159 14.24 23.34 -25.62
CA ALA A 159 13.66 24.37 -24.76
C ALA A 159 12.84 23.76 -23.62
N GLU A 160 12.07 22.72 -23.93
CA GLU A 160 11.25 21.98 -22.95
C GLU A 160 12.15 21.33 -21.88
N ALA A 161 13.35 20.90 -22.25
CA ALA A 161 14.27 20.28 -21.31
C ALA A 161 14.81 21.26 -20.25
N ALA A 162 14.87 22.57 -20.56
CA ALA A 162 15.30 23.59 -19.60
C ALA A 162 14.32 23.70 -18.42
N ASP A 163 13.03 23.54 -18.70
CA ASP A 163 11.96 23.64 -17.71
C ASP A 163 11.98 22.48 -16.70
N LEU A 164 12.57 21.33 -17.06
CA LEU A 164 12.74 20.20 -16.16
C LEU A 164 13.58 20.51 -14.91
N SER A 165 14.38 21.58 -14.94
CA SER A 165 15.11 22.04 -13.75
C SER A 165 14.18 22.49 -12.61
N THR A 166 12.92 22.83 -12.91
CA THR A 166 11.92 23.30 -11.94
C THR A 166 11.10 22.18 -11.29
N VAL A 167 11.07 20.98 -11.87
CA VAL A 167 10.29 19.80 -11.40
C VAL A 167 10.49 19.54 -9.91
N ARG A 168 11.74 19.64 -9.43
CA ARG A 168 12.06 19.47 -8.00
C ARG A 168 11.36 20.50 -7.12
N ALA A 169 11.38 21.77 -7.53
CA ALA A 169 10.76 22.85 -6.76
C ALA A 169 9.23 22.72 -6.77
N HIS A 170 8.63 22.39 -7.92
CA HIS A 170 7.19 22.20 -8.04
C HIS A 170 6.66 21.05 -7.16
N LEU A 171 7.39 19.93 -7.10
CA LEU A 171 6.98 18.77 -6.29
C LEU A 171 7.34 18.88 -4.80
N ALA A 172 8.26 19.77 -4.41
CA ALA A 172 8.72 19.87 -3.03
C ALA A 172 7.59 20.19 -2.04
N GLY A 173 6.75 21.19 -2.36
CA GLY A 173 5.61 21.58 -1.54
C GLY A 173 4.59 20.44 -1.35
N PRO A 174 4.03 19.86 -2.43
CA PRO A 174 3.11 18.73 -2.35
C PRO A 174 3.68 17.50 -1.63
N VAL A 175 4.95 17.17 -1.84
CA VAL A 175 5.63 16.08 -1.12
C VAL A 175 5.68 16.36 0.39
N GLN A 176 6.03 17.60 0.78
CA GLN A 176 6.07 17.98 2.19
C GLN A 176 4.68 17.93 2.84
N ALA A 177 3.64 18.43 2.15
CA ALA A 177 2.27 18.38 2.63
C ALA A 177 1.79 16.94 2.92
N VAL A 178 2.17 15.96 2.09
CA VAL A 178 1.87 14.54 2.35
C VAL A 178 2.61 14.02 3.58
N LYS A 179 3.88 14.38 3.77
CA LYS A 179 4.66 13.99 4.97
C LYS A 179 4.02 14.55 6.25
N ASP A 180 3.62 15.81 6.23
CA ASP A 180 2.96 16.46 7.37
C ASP A 180 1.60 15.81 7.67
N ALA A 181 0.82 15.48 6.63
CA ALA A 181 -0.45 14.76 6.78
C ALA A 181 -0.26 13.35 7.39
N VAL A 182 0.83 12.65 7.04
CA VAL A 182 1.18 11.36 7.64
C VAL A 182 1.56 11.52 9.12
N LEU A 183 2.35 12.55 9.46
CA LEU A 183 2.72 12.84 10.84
C LEU A 183 1.48 13.17 11.69
N ALA A 184 0.55 13.95 11.15
CA ALA A 184 -0.73 14.26 11.82
C ALA A 184 -1.54 12.98 12.07
N TRP A 185 -1.64 12.09 11.07
CA TRP A 185 -2.29 10.79 11.24
C TRP A 185 -1.61 9.94 12.31
N GLN A 186 -0.28 9.87 12.35
CA GLN A 186 0.46 9.11 13.37
C GLN A 186 0.21 9.65 14.78
N THR A 187 0.18 10.97 14.94
CA THR A 187 -0.15 11.63 16.21
C THR A 187 -1.57 11.24 16.65
N GLU A 188 -2.53 11.24 15.73
CA GLU A 188 -3.90 10.83 16.04
C GLU A 188 -3.99 9.35 16.43
N GLN A 189 -3.26 8.45 15.75
CA GLN A 189 -3.20 7.04 16.15
C GLN A 189 -2.66 6.86 17.57
N LYS A 190 -1.62 7.62 17.95
CA LYS A 190 -1.08 7.61 19.32
C LYS A 190 -2.12 8.11 20.34
N ARG A 191 -2.84 9.19 20.02
CA ARG A 191 -3.91 9.73 20.87
C ARG A 191 -5.01 8.68 21.09
N LEU A 192 -5.49 8.03 20.03
CA LEU A 192 -6.52 6.98 20.11
C LEU A 192 -6.04 5.78 20.94
N ALA A 193 -4.78 5.36 20.78
CA ALA A 193 -4.20 4.30 21.58
C ALA A 193 -4.15 4.66 23.08
N ALA A 194 -3.76 5.90 23.41
CA ALA A 194 -3.74 6.40 24.78
C ALA A 194 -5.15 6.42 25.41
N VAL A 195 -6.17 6.89 24.66
CA VAL A 195 -7.56 6.85 25.12
C VAL A 195 -8.04 5.43 25.38
N LYS A 196 -7.71 4.47 24.49
CA LYS A 196 -8.05 3.06 24.68
C LYS A 196 -7.39 2.48 25.93
N ALA A 197 -6.11 2.78 26.15
CA ALA A 197 -5.38 2.36 27.35
C ALA A 197 -5.97 2.95 28.63
N ALA A 198 -6.33 4.23 28.62
CA ALA A 198 -6.97 4.89 29.76
C ALA A 198 -8.33 4.25 30.10
N LYS A 199 -9.16 3.96 29.10
CA LYS A 199 -10.44 3.24 29.29
C LYS A 199 -10.22 1.84 29.87
N ALA A 200 -9.23 1.11 29.38
CA ALA A 200 -8.89 -0.22 29.91
C ALA A 200 -8.42 -0.16 31.37
N ALA A 201 -7.58 0.82 31.72
CA ALA A 201 -7.11 1.02 33.09
C ALA A 201 -8.27 1.40 34.04
N ALA A 202 -9.19 2.26 33.61
CA ALA A 202 -10.38 2.61 34.38
C ALA A 202 -11.29 1.39 34.63
N ALA A 203 -11.50 0.56 33.60
CA ALA A 203 -12.27 -0.67 33.73
C ALA A 203 -11.61 -1.67 34.70
N ALA A 204 -10.28 -1.81 34.67
CA ALA A 204 -9.54 -2.67 35.59
C ALA A 204 -9.70 -2.21 37.05
N ARG A 205 -9.56 -0.90 37.31
CA ARG A 205 -9.79 -0.32 38.65
C ARG A 205 -11.21 -0.53 39.15
N ALA A 206 -12.21 -0.37 38.27
CA ALA A 206 -13.60 -0.63 38.62
C ALA A 206 -13.86 -2.11 38.97
N ALA A 207 -13.24 -3.04 38.23
CA ALA A 207 -13.32 -4.47 38.52
C ALA A 207 -12.66 -4.83 39.86
N GLU A 208 -11.50 -4.25 40.17
CA GLU A 208 -10.83 -4.42 41.46
C GLU A 208 -11.67 -3.89 42.63
N ALA A 209 -12.23 -2.68 42.49
CA ALA A 209 -13.13 -2.09 43.48
C ALA A 209 -14.37 -2.97 43.71
N ALA A 210 -14.97 -3.52 42.66
CA ALA A 210 -16.10 -4.44 42.76
C ALA A 210 -15.73 -5.74 43.51
N ARG A 211 -14.55 -6.30 43.28
CA ARG A 211 -14.04 -7.48 44.02
C ARG A 211 -13.83 -7.15 45.50
N ALA A 212 -13.23 -5.99 45.80
CA ALA A 212 -13.04 -5.55 47.18
C ALA A 212 -14.38 -5.32 47.91
N ALA A 213 -15.38 -4.77 47.23
CA ALA A 213 -16.73 -4.60 47.79
C ALA A 213 -17.40 -5.95 48.06
N ALA A 214 -17.30 -6.91 47.13
CA ALA A 214 -17.83 -8.26 47.31
C ALA A 214 -17.19 -8.99 48.50
N ALA A 215 -15.88 -8.82 48.72
CA ALA A 215 -15.16 -9.41 49.85
C ALA A 215 -15.57 -8.84 51.22
N ARG A 216 -16.07 -7.59 51.27
CA ARG A 216 -16.54 -6.92 52.49
C ARG A 216 -18.00 -7.19 52.82
N ALA A 217 -18.77 -7.77 51.90
CA ALA A 217 -20.17 -8.08 52.16
C ALA A 217 -20.25 -9.15 53.27
N PRO A 218 -20.93 -8.89 54.40
CA PRO A 218 -21.07 -9.90 55.45
C PRO A 218 -21.73 -11.14 54.86
N ALA A 219 -21.18 -12.31 55.15
CA ALA A 219 -21.84 -13.58 54.89
C ALA A 219 -23.13 -13.58 55.70
N ARG A 220 -24.24 -13.09 55.12
CA ARG A 220 -25.56 -13.34 55.65
C ARG A 220 -25.70 -14.85 55.71
N ALA A 221 -25.63 -15.39 56.92
CA ALA A 221 -25.96 -16.77 57.20
C ALA A 221 -27.35 -17.00 56.62
N TRP A 222 -27.40 -17.74 55.50
CA TRP A 222 -28.63 -18.34 55.04
C TRP A 222 -29.06 -19.32 56.14
N GLN A 223 -29.90 -18.86 57.07
CA GLN A 223 -30.72 -19.76 57.85
C GLN A 223 -31.67 -20.43 56.87
N ALA A 224 -31.31 -21.64 56.45
CA ALA A 224 -32.12 -22.46 55.58
C ALA A 224 -33.32 -23.02 56.38
N PRO A 225 -34.57 -22.84 55.92
CA PRO A 225 -35.66 -23.69 56.35
C PRO A 225 -35.38 -25.11 55.84
N ALA A 226 -35.35 -26.08 56.74
CA ALA A 226 -35.28 -27.49 56.38
C ALA A 226 -36.57 -27.90 55.67
N ALA A 227 -36.48 -28.21 54.37
CA ALA A 227 -37.51 -28.98 53.67
C ALA A 227 -36.86 -29.82 52.57
N ALA A 228 -36.98 -31.13 52.73
CA ALA A 228 -36.63 -32.14 51.75
C ALA A 228 -37.43 -31.92 50.45
N GLY A 229 -36.72 -31.89 49.31
CA GLY A 229 -37.32 -31.81 47.99
C GLY A 229 -36.25 -31.95 46.91
N GLN A 230 -36.49 -32.88 45.98
CA GLN A 230 -35.65 -33.29 44.84
C GLN A 230 -34.93 -32.14 44.10
N PRO A 231 -33.79 -32.41 43.42
CA PRO A 231 -33.01 -31.39 42.73
C PRO A 231 -33.78 -30.82 41.53
N ARG A 232 -34.46 -29.70 41.76
CA ARG A 232 -35.04 -28.86 40.70
C ARG A 232 -33.91 -28.27 39.87
N ALA A 233 -34.02 -28.39 38.55
CA ALA A 233 -33.13 -27.77 37.58
C ALA A 233 -32.84 -26.32 37.99
N GLY A 234 -31.57 -26.01 38.27
CA GLY A 234 -31.16 -24.68 38.69
C GLY A 234 -31.59 -23.65 37.65
N THR A 235 -32.31 -22.63 38.08
CA THR A 235 -32.71 -21.51 37.22
C THR A 235 -31.47 -20.93 36.56
N ALA A 236 -31.44 -20.89 35.22
CA ALA A 236 -30.33 -20.28 34.48
C ALA A 236 -30.16 -18.83 34.96
N ARG A 237 -28.98 -18.49 35.49
CA ARG A 237 -28.70 -17.18 36.08
C ARG A 237 -28.21 -16.15 35.07
N PHE A 238 -28.00 -16.57 33.82
CA PHE A 238 -27.46 -15.72 32.76
C PHE A 238 -28.24 -15.95 31.47
N ASN A 239 -28.78 -14.87 30.90
CA ASN A 239 -29.49 -14.87 29.64
C ASN A 239 -28.63 -14.22 28.58
N LYS A 240 -28.52 -14.84 27.41
CA LYS A 240 -27.78 -14.31 26.27
C LYS A 240 -28.65 -14.33 25.01
N TYR A 241 -28.82 -13.16 24.43
CA TYR A 241 -29.51 -13.02 23.16
C TYR A 241 -28.53 -13.27 22.00
N VAL A 242 -28.89 -14.20 21.12
CA VAL A 242 -28.24 -14.47 19.84
C VAL A 242 -29.05 -13.75 18.77
N TRP A 243 -28.56 -12.59 18.36
CA TRP A 243 -29.31 -11.63 17.54
C TRP A 243 -29.55 -12.14 16.13
N THR A 244 -28.50 -12.63 15.46
CA THR A 244 -28.57 -13.02 14.06
C THR A 244 -27.47 -14.03 13.73
N ALA A 245 -27.55 -14.66 12.56
CA ALA A 245 -26.44 -15.37 11.95
C ALA A 245 -25.64 -14.41 11.06
N GLY A 246 -24.32 -14.55 11.03
CA GLY A 246 -23.48 -13.63 10.26
C GLY A 246 -21.99 -13.73 10.54
N TRP A 247 -21.31 -12.60 10.37
CA TRP A 247 -19.87 -12.50 10.49
C TRP A 247 -19.45 -11.14 11.10
N GLN A 248 -18.28 -10.64 10.71
CA GLN A 248 -17.64 -9.48 11.34
C GLN A 248 -18.55 -8.25 11.42
N ALA A 249 -19.28 -7.91 10.36
CA ALA A 249 -20.17 -6.75 10.37
C ALA A 249 -21.28 -6.87 11.42
N GLN A 250 -21.84 -8.08 11.61
CA GLN A 250 -22.87 -8.32 12.62
C GLN A 250 -22.27 -8.32 14.03
N ILE A 251 -21.05 -8.86 14.19
CA ILE A 251 -20.33 -8.81 15.48
C ILE A 251 -20.02 -7.35 15.85
N ASP A 252 -19.56 -6.55 14.89
CA ASP A 252 -19.24 -5.11 15.05
C ASP A 252 -20.47 -4.27 15.42
N ALA A 253 -21.68 -4.71 15.02
CA ALA A 253 -22.93 -4.03 15.34
C ALA A 253 -23.35 -4.16 16.82
N CYS A 254 -22.78 -5.10 17.57
CA CYS A 254 -22.93 -5.21 19.03
C CYS A 254 -24.37 -5.29 19.55
N ASN A 255 -25.28 -5.89 18.78
CA ASN A 255 -26.70 -6.08 19.14
C ASN A 255 -26.98 -7.41 19.88
N GLY A 256 -25.95 -8.21 20.14
CA GLY A 256 -26.06 -9.54 20.75
C GLY A 256 -24.97 -10.47 20.26
N ALA A 257 -25.01 -11.73 20.68
CA ALA A 257 -24.15 -12.74 20.09
C ALA A 257 -24.59 -13.02 18.64
N VAL A 258 -23.64 -13.39 17.80
CA VAL A 258 -23.87 -13.74 16.40
C VAL A 258 -23.59 -15.22 16.22
N ASP A 259 -24.47 -15.93 15.52
CA ASP A 259 -24.20 -17.30 15.08
C ASP A 259 -23.20 -17.29 13.92
N LEU A 260 -22.02 -17.84 14.18
CA LEU A 260 -20.86 -17.92 13.27
C LEU A 260 -20.76 -19.29 12.58
N THR A 261 -21.74 -20.18 12.80
CA THR A 261 -21.70 -21.57 12.33
C THR A 261 -21.49 -21.66 10.83
N GLY A 262 -22.19 -20.84 10.04
CA GLY A 262 -22.06 -20.83 8.59
C GLY A 262 -20.65 -20.49 8.10
N ARG A 263 -19.89 -19.68 8.84
CA ARG A 263 -18.52 -19.32 8.48
C ARG A 263 -17.49 -20.34 8.97
N TYR A 264 -17.68 -20.88 10.16
CA TYR A 264 -16.72 -21.78 10.78
C TYR A 264 -16.91 -23.25 10.41
N GLY A 265 -18.10 -23.65 9.95
CA GLY A 265 -18.42 -25.06 9.72
C GLY A 265 -18.45 -25.90 11.00
N VAL A 266 -18.58 -25.22 12.15
CA VAL A 266 -18.72 -25.77 13.50
C VAL A 266 -19.66 -24.84 14.27
N ARG A 267 -20.43 -25.38 15.23
CA ARG A 267 -21.42 -24.60 15.97
C ARG A 267 -20.73 -23.61 16.91
N VAL A 268 -20.79 -22.33 16.57
CA VAL A 268 -20.16 -21.27 17.36
C VAL A 268 -21.07 -20.04 17.37
N ILE A 269 -21.27 -19.47 18.55
CA ILE A 269 -21.75 -18.09 18.69
C ILE A 269 -20.60 -17.22 19.13
N GLY A 270 -20.54 -15.97 18.67
CA GLY A 270 -19.47 -15.07 19.05
C GLY A 270 -19.90 -13.61 19.19
N GLU A 271 -19.12 -12.86 19.95
CA GLU A 271 -19.26 -11.42 20.08
C GLU A 271 -17.94 -10.76 20.50
N HIS A 272 -17.86 -9.44 20.31
CA HIS A 272 -16.79 -8.64 20.89
C HIS A 272 -16.79 -8.71 22.41
N TRP A 273 -15.58 -8.69 22.98
CA TRP A 273 -15.38 -8.62 24.42
C TRP A 273 -16.18 -7.48 25.07
N SER A 274 -16.16 -6.30 24.45
CA SER A 274 -16.86 -5.11 24.94
C SER A 274 -18.38 -5.18 24.78
N CYS A 275 -18.90 -6.04 23.89
CA CYS A 275 -20.33 -6.07 23.55
C CYS A 275 -21.12 -7.09 24.39
N GLY A 276 -20.40 -7.84 25.24
CA GLY A 276 -20.99 -8.74 26.22
C GLY A 276 -20.05 -9.85 26.66
N GLY A 277 -18.99 -10.13 25.89
CA GLY A 277 -18.10 -11.24 26.20
C GLY A 277 -17.29 -11.10 27.47
N SER A 278 -17.01 -9.88 27.90
CA SER A 278 -16.40 -9.61 29.22
C SER A 278 -17.26 -10.04 30.40
N ARG A 279 -18.58 -10.22 30.19
CA ARG A 279 -19.55 -10.62 31.21
C ARG A 279 -19.99 -12.07 31.07
N PHE A 280 -19.46 -12.80 30.08
CA PHE A 280 -19.83 -14.19 29.89
C PHE A 280 -19.37 -15.03 31.10
N PRO A 281 -20.24 -15.84 31.71
CA PRO A 281 -19.89 -16.58 32.92
C PRO A 281 -18.84 -17.65 32.60
N SER A 282 -17.98 -17.95 33.58
CA SER A 282 -16.96 -19.02 33.48
C SER A 282 -17.50 -20.41 33.83
N SER A 283 -18.69 -20.50 34.44
CA SER A 283 -19.35 -21.75 34.81
C SER A 283 -20.86 -21.52 35.05
N GLY A 284 -21.62 -22.62 35.16
CA GLY A 284 -23.04 -22.59 35.49
C GLY A 284 -23.97 -22.82 34.30
N LEU A 285 -25.26 -22.51 34.47
CA LEU A 285 -26.28 -22.64 33.43
C LEU A 285 -26.61 -21.27 32.83
N ILE A 286 -26.71 -21.25 31.50
CA ILE A 286 -27.14 -20.10 30.72
C ILE A 286 -28.36 -20.46 29.87
N THR A 287 -29.16 -19.45 29.54
CA THR A 287 -30.21 -19.56 28.54
C THR A 287 -29.86 -18.68 27.35
N LEU A 288 -29.87 -19.29 26.18
CA LEU A 288 -29.78 -18.61 24.90
C LEU A 288 -31.18 -18.34 24.36
N SER A 289 -31.38 -17.17 23.77
CA SER A 289 -32.60 -16.78 23.06
C SER A 289 -32.27 -16.15 21.71
N GLY A 290 -33.25 -16.02 20.81
CA GLY A 290 -33.05 -15.45 19.46
C GLY A 290 -32.86 -16.53 18.40
N VAL A 291 -31.98 -16.30 17.42
CA VAL A 291 -31.80 -17.23 16.28
C VAL A 291 -31.23 -18.59 16.69
N LEU A 292 -30.56 -18.65 17.84
CA LEU A 292 -30.14 -19.88 18.49
C LEU A 292 -30.61 -19.82 19.94
N SER A 293 -31.41 -20.82 20.34
CA SER A 293 -32.03 -20.86 21.67
C SER A 293 -31.87 -22.19 22.37
N GLY A 294 -31.88 -22.16 23.71
CA GLY A 294 -31.84 -23.33 24.57
C GLY A 294 -31.12 -23.06 25.87
N THR A 295 -31.12 -24.05 26.76
CA THR A 295 -30.35 -23.99 28.01
C THR A 295 -29.05 -24.75 27.85
N TYR A 296 -27.95 -24.15 28.29
CA TYR A 296 -26.61 -24.70 28.16
C TYR A 296 -25.87 -24.64 29.49
N ARG A 297 -25.06 -25.67 29.76
CA ARG A 297 -24.05 -25.66 30.81
C ARG A 297 -22.74 -25.13 30.25
N VAL A 298 -22.16 -24.15 30.93
CA VAL A 298 -20.86 -23.58 30.61
C VAL A 298 -19.76 -24.52 31.10
N GLY A 299 -18.95 -24.99 30.17
CA GLY A 299 -17.75 -25.78 30.42
C GLY A 299 -16.48 -24.93 30.41
N GLY A 300 -15.33 -25.59 30.31
CA GLY A 300 -14.03 -24.93 30.20
C GLY A 300 -13.77 -24.28 28.84
N VAL A 301 -12.62 -23.61 28.73
CA VAL A 301 -12.11 -23.10 27.45
C VAL A 301 -11.50 -24.25 26.66
N ALA A 302 -12.09 -24.60 25.51
CA ALA A 302 -11.60 -25.65 24.63
C ALA A 302 -10.34 -25.24 23.86
N ALA A 303 -10.22 -23.95 23.51
CA ALA A 303 -9.04 -23.42 22.85
C ALA A 303 -8.89 -21.91 23.07
N VAL A 304 -7.64 -21.45 23.04
CA VAL A 304 -7.28 -20.04 22.84
C VAL A 304 -6.52 -19.95 21.53
N LEU A 305 -7.04 -19.18 20.58
CA LEU A 305 -6.49 -19.06 19.23
C LEU A 305 -6.02 -17.63 18.95
N ASN A 306 -4.95 -17.51 18.18
CA ASN A 306 -4.48 -16.25 17.63
C ASN A 306 -5.02 -16.05 16.20
N ALA A 307 -5.88 -15.05 16.00
CA ALA A 307 -6.54 -14.75 14.73
C ALA A 307 -5.58 -14.44 13.57
N ASN A 308 -4.34 -14.03 13.87
CA ASN A 308 -3.34 -13.74 12.84
C ASN A 308 -2.60 -14.99 12.35
N THR A 309 -2.55 -16.05 13.15
CA THR A 309 -1.73 -17.24 12.85
C THR A 309 -2.53 -18.53 12.78
N GLN A 310 -3.75 -18.55 13.30
CA GLN A 310 -4.61 -19.73 13.36
C GLN A 310 -5.94 -19.43 12.66
N GLY A 311 -6.39 -20.41 11.87
CA GLY A 311 -7.59 -20.31 11.05
C GLY A 311 -8.77 -21.08 11.62
N THR A 312 -9.85 -21.12 10.85
CA THR A 312 -11.10 -21.83 11.23
C THR A 312 -10.90 -23.33 11.41
N GLY A 313 -9.92 -23.93 10.72
CA GLY A 313 -9.55 -25.33 10.89
C GLY A 313 -8.97 -25.68 12.26
N ASN A 314 -8.51 -24.68 13.03
CA ASN A 314 -8.00 -24.86 14.38
C ASN A 314 -9.10 -24.80 15.46
N ILE A 315 -10.35 -24.51 15.09
CA ILE A 315 -11.46 -24.44 16.05
C ILE A 315 -11.83 -25.87 16.47
N PRO A 316 -11.87 -26.17 17.79
CA PRO A 316 -12.23 -27.49 18.28
C PRO A 316 -13.61 -27.96 17.78
N ARG A 317 -13.72 -29.26 17.51
CA ARG A 317 -14.94 -29.92 16.98
C ARG A 317 -15.55 -30.83 18.04
N GLY A 318 -16.80 -31.27 17.83
CA GLY A 318 -17.46 -32.27 18.67
C GLY A 318 -18.18 -31.73 19.90
N TYR A 319 -18.33 -30.41 20.03
CA TYR A 319 -19.12 -29.77 21.07
C TYR A 319 -20.50 -29.35 20.55
N ASP A 320 -21.51 -29.33 21.43
CA ASP A 320 -22.86 -28.90 21.05
C ASP A 320 -22.88 -27.45 20.56
N LEU A 321 -22.11 -26.59 21.22
CA LEU A 321 -21.90 -25.20 20.88
C LEU A 321 -20.60 -24.68 21.51
N LEU A 322 -19.90 -23.79 20.81
CA LEU A 322 -18.82 -22.99 21.39
C LEU A 322 -19.26 -21.54 21.49
N TYR A 323 -18.77 -20.86 22.52
CA TYR A 323 -18.88 -19.43 22.68
C TYR A 323 -17.51 -18.79 22.44
N GLN A 324 -17.42 -17.91 21.44
CA GLN A 324 -16.20 -17.21 21.05
C GLN A 324 -16.22 -15.76 21.53
N THR A 325 -15.14 -15.33 22.17
CA THR A 325 -14.88 -13.89 22.36
C THR A 325 -13.38 -13.61 22.38
N CYS A 326 -13.01 -12.33 22.41
CA CYS A 326 -11.64 -11.87 22.49
C CYS A 326 -11.19 -11.71 23.93
N ILE A 327 -10.12 -12.36 24.35
CA ILE A 327 -9.62 -12.25 25.74
C ILE A 327 -9.17 -10.81 26.00
N ASN A 328 -9.71 -10.18 27.05
CA ASN A 328 -9.35 -8.83 27.49
C ASN A 328 -9.44 -7.75 26.38
N GLY A 329 -10.29 -7.94 25.38
CA GLY A 329 -10.42 -7.01 24.25
C GLY A 329 -9.24 -7.03 23.26
N SER A 330 -8.42 -8.08 23.29
CA SER A 330 -7.39 -8.33 22.27
C SER A 330 -8.04 -8.52 20.89
N ASN A 331 -7.53 -7.86 19.86
CA ASN A 331 -8.00 -8.08 18.48
C ASN A 331 -7.42 -9.35 17.85
N THR A 332 -6.51 -10.06 18.54
CA THR A 332 -5.84 -11.23 18.01
C THR A 332 -6.07 -12.48 18.87
N THR A 333 -6.31 -12.35 20.17
CA THR A 333 -6.44 -13.49 21.09
C THR A 333 -7.90 -13.83 21.34
N MET A 334 -8.37 -14.95 20.82
CA MET A 334 -9.75 -15.42 20.94
C MET A 334 -9.83 -16.64 21.86
N SER A 335 -10.81 -16.69 22.76
CA SER A 335 -11.16 -17.88 23.55
C SER A 335 -12.41 -18.55 23.00
N PHE A 336 -12.44 -19.88 23.02
CA PHE A 336 -13.59 -20.71 22.69
C PHE A 336 -14.04 -21.50 23.92
N THR A 337 -15.13 -21.08 24.56
CA THR A 337 -15.70 -21.72 25.74
C THR A 337 -16.74 -22.76 25.34
N VAL A 338 -16.69 -23.93 25.97
CA VAL A 338 -17.63 -25.02 25.70
C VAL A 338 -19.01 -24.70 26.27
N LEU A 339 -20.05 -24.96 25.48
CA LEU A 339 -21.44 -24.95 25.91
C LEU A 339 -22.07 -26.31 25.61
N THR A 340 -22.42 -27.04 26.66
CA THR A 340 -23.11 -28.34 26.57
C THR A 340 -24.61 -28.12 26.73
N ARG A 341 -25.41 -28.63 25.79
CA ARG A 341 -26.87 -28.45 25.86
C ARG A 341 -27.46 -29.22 27.04
N VAL A 342 -28.47 -28.66 27.68
CA VAL A 342 -29.22 -29.31 28.77
C VAL A 342 -30.69 -29.44 28.36
N GLY A 343 -31.16 -30.68 28.26
CA GLY A 343 -32.46 -31.04 27.67
C GLY A 343 -32.46 -30.91 26.14
#